data_AF-A0A544YQB2-F1
#
_entry.id   AF-A0A544YQB2-F1
#
_cell.length_a   1.000
_cell.length_b   1.000
_cell.length_c   1.000
_cell.angle_alpha   90.00
_cell.angle_beta   90.00
_cell.angle_gamma   90.00
#
_symmetry.space_group_name_H-M   'P 1'
#
loop_
_entity.id
_entity.type
_entity.pdbx_description
1 polymer ?
#
loop_
_entity_poly.entity_id
_entity_poly.type
_entity_poly.pdbx_seq_one_letter_code
_entity_poly.pdbx_strand_id
1 'polypeptide(L)' 'MVDLGGGGAIPFVAEFAAAYPRAAVLITSPGGDPASRAHSTDENLHLADFERACLAEALLFTELADWPRT' A
#
# COMPACT_ATOMS: atom_id res chain seq x y z
N MET A 1 -18.44 6.94 4.87
CA MET A 1 -17.28 7.59 5.49
C MET A 1 -16.08 7.09 4.71
N VAL A 2 -15.41 7.96 3.94
CA VAL A 2 -14.05 7.60 3.47
C VAL A 2 -13.22 7.59 4.75
N ASP A 3 -12.68 6.44 5.11
CA ASP A 3 -11.73 6.40 6.21
C ASP A 3 -10.54 7.26 5.81
N LEU A 4 -10.36 8.40 6.48
CA LEU A 4 -9.16 9.21 6.34
C LEU A 4 -8.04 8.33 6.87
N GLY A 5 -7.27 7.71 5.96
CA GLY A 5 -6.27 6.70 6.27
C GLY A 5 -5.56 6.95 7.59
N GLY A 6 -5.84 6.10 8.58
CA GLY A 6 -5.35 6.22 9.95
C GLY A 6 -3.89 5.80 10.13
N GLY A 7 -3.00 6.30 9.27
CA GLY A 7 -1.57 5.99 9.29
C GLY A 7 -0.69 7.21 9.55
N GLY A 8 0.56 6.97 9.97
CA GLY A 8 1.59 8.00 10.04
C GLY A 8 1.89 8.63 8.67
N ALA A 9 2.58 9.77 8.66
CA ALA A 9 2.95 10.43 7.41
C ALA A 9 3.93 9.57 6.60
N ILE A 10 3.74 9.50 5.27
CA ILE A 10 4.71 8.95 4.31
C ILE A 10 5.24 10.15 3.49
N PRO A 11 6.31 10.84 3.94
CA PRO A 11 6.75 12.10 3.32
C PRO A 11 7.05 11.98 1.83
N PHE A 12 7.55 10.82 1.40
CA PHE A 12 7.82 10.53 0.01
C PHE A 12 6.59 10.71 -0.89
N VAL A 13 5.37 10.40 -0.41
CA VAL A 13 4.14 10.55 -1.20
C VAL A 13 3.86 12.02 -1.50
N ALA A 14 4.10 12.91 -0.53
CA ALA A 14 3.93 14.34 -0.71
C ALA A 14 4.95 14.91 -1.72
N GLU A 15 6.23 14.55 -1.57
CA GLU A 15 7.29 14.95 -2.50
C GLU A 15 7.05 14.40 -3.91
N PHE A 16 6.62 13.14 -4.02
CA PHE A 16 6.30 12.51 -5.30
C PHE A 16 5.10 13.18 -5.98
N ALA A 17 4.03 13.46 -5.24
CA ALA A 17 2.86 14.15 -5.77
C ALA A 17 3.17 15.58 -6.24
N ALA A 18 4.07 16.28 -5.55
CA ALA A 18 4.54 17.60 -5.97
C ALA A 18 5.35 17.54 -7.27
N ALA A 19 6.23 16.53 -7.41
CA ALA A 19 7.03 16.34 -8.61
C ALA A 19 6.22 15.83 -9.82
N TYR A 20 5.20 15.00 -9.59
CA TYR A 20 4.40 14.34 -10.61
C TYR A 20 2.89 14.54 -10.38
N PRO A 21 2.35 15.77 -10.57
CA PRO A 21 0.98 16.11 -10.20
C PRO A 21 -0.11 15.40 -11.02
N ARG A 22 0.27 14.65 -12.06
CA ARG A 22 -0.62 13.86 -12.92
C ARG A 22 -0.52 12.36 -12.65
N ALA A 23 0.43 11.91 -11.84
CA ALA A 23 0.57 10.51 -11.50
C ALA A 23 -0.51 10.11 -10.49
N ALA A 24 -1.16 8.98 -10.73
CA ALA A 24 -1.94 8.32 -9.70
C ALA A 24 -0.98 7.58 -8.75
N VAL A 25 -1.26 7.64 -7.44
CA VAL A 25 -0.50 6.92 -6.42
C VAL A 25 -1.43 5.92 -5.74
N LEU A 26 -1.07 4.64 -5.84
CA LEU A 26 -1.72 3.56 -5.09
C LEU A 26 -0.73 3.07 -4.03
N ILE A 27 -1.13 3.13 -2.77
CA ILE A 27 -0.34 2.64 -1.64
C ILE A 27 -1.05 1.42 -1.07
N THR A 28 -0.34 0.32 -0.96
CA THR A 28 -0.83 -0.93 -0.37
C THR A 28 0.08 -1.30 0.80
N SER A 29 -0.46 -2.04 1.76
CA SER A 29 0.33 -2.57 2.87
C SER A 29 -0.39 -3.77 3.48
N PRO A 30 0.33 -4.85 3.84
CA PRO A 30 -0.20 -5.91 4.69
C PRO A 30 -0.26 -5.49 6.18
N GLY A 31 0.38 -4.37 6.55
CA GLY A 31 0.51 -3.86 7.92
C GLY A 31 -0.57 -2.87 8.34
N GLY A 32 -1.76 -2.92 7.71
CA GLY A 32 -2.91 -2.12 8.13
C GLY A 32 -3.55 -2.60 9.45
N ASP A 33 -3.14 -3.76 9.95
CA ASP A 33 -3.56 -4.29 11.25
C ASP A 33 -2.84 -3.53 12.39
N PRO A 34 -3.57 -2.80 13.26
CA PRO A 34 -2.98 -2.15 14.43
C PRO A 34 -2.25 -3.11 15.39
N ALA A 35 -2.56 -4.41 15.35
CA ALA A 35 -1.88 -5.43 16.14
C ALA A 35 -0.46 -5.75 15.62
N SER A 36 -0.09 -5.30 14.41
CA SER A 36 1.27 -5.44 13.87
C SER A 36 2.31 -4.67 14.71
N ARG A 37 1.89 -3.61 15.42
CA ARG A 37 2.75 -2.83 16.34
C ARG A 37 4.06 -2.37 15.67
N ALA A 38 3.98 -1.88 14.45
CA ALA A 38 5.13 -1.34 13.73
C ALA A 38 5.93 -0.37 14.62
N HIS A 39 7.26 -0.50 14.62
CA HIS A 39 8.19 0.27 15.45
C HIS A 39 8.13 0.00 16.96
N SER A 40 7.66 -1.18 17.37
CA SER A 40 7.69 -1.67 18.75
C SER A 40 8.65 -2.86 18.90
N THR A 41 8.97 -3.22 20.15
CA THR A 41 9.67 -4.49 20.44
C THR A 41 8.82 -5.73 20.15
N ASP A 42 7.50 -5.57 20.12
CA ASP A 42 6.53 -6.63 19.83
C ASP A 42 6.01 -6.59 18.38
N GLU A 43 6.81 -6.03 17.47
CA GLU A 43 6.47 -5.94 16.05
C GLU A 43 6.24 -7.33 15.45
N ASN A 44 5.13 -7.48 14.72
CA ASN A 44 4.74 -8.73 14.11
C ASN A 44 3.99 -8.52 12.79
N LEU A 45 3.83 -9.61 12.04
CA LEU A 45 3.14 -9.63 10.75
C LEU A 45 2.27 -10.88 10.67
N HIS A 46 0.99 -10.71 10.36
CA HIS A 46 0.09 -11.83 10.15
C HIS A 46 0.35 -12.47 8.78
N LEU A 47 0.82 -13.72 8.76
CA LEU A 47 1.30 -14.37 7.54
C LEU A 47 0.21 -14.53 6.48
N ALA A 48 -1.03 -14.82 6.87
CA ALA A 48 -2.12 -14.96 5.91
C ALA A 48 -2.49 -13.60 5.26
N ASP A 49 -2.27 -12.49 5.95
CA ASP A 49 -2.51 -11.15 5.41
C ASP A 49 -1.39 -10.78 4.43
N PHE A 50 -0.15 -11.12 4.78
CA PHE A 50 0.99 -10.96 3.89
C PHE A 50 0.84 -11.77 2.60
N GLU A 51 0.45 -13.05 2.70
CA GLU A 51 0.20 -13.91 1.54
C GLU A 51 -0.86 -13.30 0.60
N ARG A 52 -1.98 -12.84 1.15
CA ARG A 52 -3.05 -12.19 0.36
C ARG A 52 -2.58 -10.88 -0.27
N ALA A 53 -1.77 -10.09 0.42
CA ALA A 53 -1.21 -8.86 -0.12
C ALA A 53 -0.28 -9.14 -1.31
N CYS A 54 0.62 -10.12 -1.18
CA CYS A 54 1.49 -10.55 -2.29
C CYS A 54 0.68 -11.07 -3.48
N LEU A 55 -0.36 -11.87 -3.24
CA LEU A 55 -1.24 -12.35 -4.31
C LEU A 55 -1.96 -11.20 -5.01
N ALA A 56 -2.50 -10.25 -4.25
CA ALA A 56 -3.18 -9.09 -4.81
C ALA A 56 -2.23 -8.22 -5.66
N GLU A 57 -0.98 -8.04 -5.23
CA GLU A 57 0.04 -7.30 -5.99
C GLU A 57 0.42 -8.03 -7.29
N ALA A 58 0.61 -9.36 -7.24
CA ALA A 58 0.89 -10.15 -8.44
C ALA A 58 -0.27 -10.10 -9.46
N LEU A 59 -1.50 -10.17 -8.97
CA LEU A 59 -2.70 -10.02 -9.81
C LEU A 59 -2.78 -8.61 -10.40
N LEU A 60 -2.54 -7.56 -9.60
CA LEU A 60 -2.50 -6.19 -10.09
C LEU A 60 -1.49 -6.01 -11.23
N PHE A 61 -0.28 -6.56 -11.10
CA PHE A 61 0.71 -6.48 -12.17
C PHE A 61 0.30 -7.25 -13.42
N THR A 62 -0.39 -8.37 -13.26
CA THR A 62 -0.95 -9.12 -14.40
C THR A 62 -2.00 -8.28 -15.14
N GLU A 63 -2.96 -7.72 -14.41
CA GLU A 63 -4.00 -6.87 -14.99
C GLU A 63 -3.43 -5.61 -15.64
N LEU A 64 -2.40 -4.99 -15.04
CA LEU A 64 -1.71 -3.83 -15.62
C LEU A 64 -0.90 -4.17 -16.87
N ALA A 65 -0.33 -5.38 -16.94
CA ALA A 65 0.37 -5.85 -18.13
C ALA A 65 -0.60 -6.03 -19.30
N ASP A 66 -1.82 -6.50 -19.02
CA ASP A 66 -2.89 -6.71 -20.00
C ASP A 66 -3.72 -5.43 -20.26
N TRP A 67 -3.52 -4.39 -19.46
CA TRP A 67 -4.30 -3.15 -19.56
C TRP A 67 -4.12 -2.49 -20.94
N PRO A 68 -5.21 -2.20 -21.68
CA PRO A 68 -5.13 -1.59 -23.00
C PRO A 68 -4.41 -0.24 -22.95
N ARG A 69 -3.32 -0.12 -23.72
CA ARG A 69 -2.68 1.17 -23.98
C ARG A 69 -3.48 1.91 -25.04
N THR A 70 -4.53 2.61 -24.62
CA THR A 70 -5.25 3.57 -25.46
C THR A 70 -4.42 4.83 -25.68
#